data_AF-A0A6G2PW37-F1
#
_entry.id   AF-A0A6G2PW37-F1
#
_cell.length_a   1.000
_cell.length_b   1.000
_cell.length_c   1.000
_cell.angle_alpha   90.00
_cell.angle_beta   90.00
_cell.angle_gamma   90.00
#
_symmetry.space_group_name_H-M   'P 1'
#
loop_
_entity.id
_entity.type
_entity.pdbx_description
1 polymer ?
#
loop_
_entity_poly.entity_id
_entity_poly.type
_entity_poly.pdbx_seq_one_letter_code
_entity_poly.pdbx_strand_id
1 'polypeptide(L)'
;PVRLPPCATVADGLRGQSPGAVPYPIIRDRVDELIAVGDAEILAATALLHRLGVDAEPSGAVALAGALRAGRRERAVAIVSGGNTPARLHTLHHSHTSTSTTARTDVRI
;
A
#
# COMPACT_ATOMS: atom_id res chain seq x y z
N PRO A 1 -16.25 19.05 5.81
CA PRO A 1 -15.37 18.69 4.67
C PRO A 1 -16.12 18.89 3.35
N VAL A 2 -15.41 19.19 2.26
CA VAL A 2 -15.98 19.29 0.90
C VAL A 2 -15.75 17.98 0.15
N ARG A 3 -16.71 17.55 -0.67
CA ARG A 3 -16.55 16.39 -1.57
C ARG A 3 -15.77 16.80 -2.81
N LEU A 4 -14.75 16.03 -3.16
CA LEU A 4 -13.94 16.21 -4.35
C LEU A 4 -14.43 15.32 -5.51
N PRO A 5 -14.20 15.72 -6.78
CA PRO A 5 -14.41 14.83 -7.91
C PRO A 5 -13.43 13.63 -7.84
N PRO A 6 -13.72 12.52 -8.55
CA PRO A 6 -12.77 11.43 -8.69
C PRO A 6 -11.42 11.92 -9.25
N CYS A 7 -10.31 11.37 -8.76
CA CYS A 7 -8.98 11.66 -9.27
C CYS A 7 -8.33 10.41 -9.87
N ALA A 8 -7.51 10.62 -10.91
CA ALA A 8 -6.60 9.62 -11.42
C ALA A 8 -5.27 9.77 -10.67
N THR A 9 -4.81 8.71 -10.02
CA THR A 9 -3.54 8.65 -9.30
C THR A 9 -3.09 7.20 -9.18
N VAL A 10 -1.79 6.92 -9.15
CA VAL A 10 -1.27 5.58 -8.84
C VAL A 10 -1.66 5.06 -7.45
N ALA A 11 -1.97 5.94 -6.48
CA ALA A 11 -2.37 5.59 -5.12
C ALA A 11 -3.89 5.34 -5.02
N ASP A 12 -4.34 4.22 -5.58
CA ASP A 12 -5.76 3.84 -5.65
C ASP A 12 -6.48 3.73 -4.30
N GLY A 13 -5.83 3.18 -3.29
CA GLY A 13 -6.33 3.05 -1.92
C GLY A 13 -6.55 4.38 -1.20
N LEU A 14 -6.09 5.50 -1.78
CA LEU A 14 -6.26 6.84 -1.22
C LEU A 14 -7.27 7.70 -1.99
N ARG A 15 -7.97 7.17 -2.99
CA ARG A 15 -8.93 7.91 -3.86
C ARG A 15 -10.27 8.25 -3.18
N GLY A 16 -10.29 8.38 -1.86
CA GLY A 16 -11.48 8.80 -1.12
C GLY A 16 -11.89 10.23 -1.49
N GLN A 17 -13.12 10.43 -1.92
CA GLN A 17 -13.63 11.74 -2.34
C GLN A 17 -13.96 12.69 -1.18
N SER A 18 -14.07 12.14 0.03
CA SER A 18 -14.32 12.90 1.25
C SER A 18 -13.73 12.14 2.44
N PRO A 19 -13.05 12.82 3.38
CA PRO A 19 -12.64 12.21 4.64
C PRO A 19 -13.81 11.61 5.42
N GLY A 20 -13.57 10.51 6.13
CA GLY A 20 -14.57 9.90 7.00
C GLY A 20 -14.99 10.82 8.16
N ALA A 21 -16.23 10.68 8.62
CA ALA A 21 -16.80 11.53 9.69
C ALA A 21 -16.02 11.43 11.02
N VAL A 22 -15.45 10.27 11.32
CA VAL A 22 -14.65 10.02 12.53
C VAL A 22 -13.20 10.50 12.40
N PRO A 23 -12.42 10.14 11.36
CA PRO A 23 -11.02 10.58 11.26
C PRO A 23 -10.87 12.07 10.99
N TYR A 24 -11.83 12.72 10.32
CA TYR A 24 -11.67 14.10 9.88
C TYR A 24 -11.47 15.12 11.03
N PRO A 25 -12.30 15.15 12.09
CA PRO A 25 -12.05 16.04 13.23
C PRO A 25 -10.70 15.78 13.90
N ILE A 26 -10.30 14.51 14.03
CA ILE A 26 -9.01 14.14 14.64
C ILE A 26 -7.85 14.70 13.81
N ILE A 27 -7.87 14.50 12.49
CA ILE A 27 -6.84 15.03 11.59
C ILE A 27 -6.80 16.56 11.67
N ARG A 28 -7.95 17.22 11.55
CA ARG A 28 -8.06 18.69 11.59
C ARG A 28 -7.50 19.29 12.88
N ASP A 29 -7.74 18.64 14.02
CA ASP A 29 -7.44 19.19 15.34
C ASP A 29 -6.07 18.73 15.89
N ARG A 30 -5.44 17.69 15.33
CA ARG A 30 -4.25 17.04 15.90
C ARG A 30 -3.07 16.88 14.94
N VAL A 31 -3.25 17.04 13.63
CA VAL A 31 -2.15 16.96 12.67
C VAL A 31 -1.57 18.35 12.45
N ASP A 32 -0.26 18.48 12.63
CA ASP A 32 0.45 19.76 12.50
C ASP A 32 0.57 20.21 11.03
N GLU A 33 0.77 19.25 10.11
CA GLU A 33 1.06 19.54 8.70
C GLU A 33 0.51 18.45 7.76
N LEU A 34 0.01 18.86 6.60
CA LEU A 34 -0.37 17.98 5.50
C LEU A 34 0.59 18.19 4.33
N ILE A 35 1.33 17.13 3.97
CA ILE A 35 2.26 17.15 2.84
C ILE A 35 1.60 16.43 1.66
N ALA A 36 1.30 17.18 0.60
CA ALA A 36 0.83 16.60 -0.66
C ALA A 36 2.01 16.08 -1.48
N VAL A 37 1.86 14.93 -2.13
CA VAL A 37 2.86 14.34 -3.03
C VAL A 37 2.24 13.97 -4.37
N GLY A 38 3.03 14.03 -5.43
CA GLY A 38 2.63 13.62 -6.78
C GLY A 38 2.93 12.15 -7.06
N ASP A 39 2.28 11.60 -8.09
CA ASP A 39 2.44 10.20 -8.51
C ASP A 39 3.90 9.81 -8.79
N ALA A 40 4.71 10.72 -9.36
CA ALA A 40 6.14 10.45 -9.60
C ALA A 40 6.93 10.27 -8.29
N GLU A 41 6.62 11.05 -7.25
CA GLU A 41 7.24 10.93 -5.93
C GLU A 41 6.80 9.62 -5.25
N ILE A 42 5.53 9.24 -5.41
CA ILE A 42 4.98 7.98 -4.90
C ILE A 42 5.70 6.79 -5.55
N LEU A 43 5.83 6.78 -6.88
CA LEU A 43 6.51 5.70 -7.61
C LEU A 43 7.99 5.61 -7.25
N ALA A 44 8.67 6.75 -7.05
CA ALA A 44 10.06 6.77 -6.61
C ALA A 44 10.23 6.17 -5.20
N ALA A 45 9.31 6.48 -4.27
CA ALA A 45 9.29 5.92 -2.93
C ALA A 45 8.99 4.41 -2.95
N THR A 46 8.02 3.95 -3.75
CA THR A 46 7.74 2.52 -3.93
C THR A 46 8.96 1.78 -4.46
N ALA A 47 9.62 2.30 -5.49
CA ALA A 47 10.82 1.68 -6.05
C ALA A 47 11.98 1.64 -5.03
N LEU A 48 12.11 2.65 -4.17
CA LEU A 48 13.10 2.64 -3.08
C LEU A 48 12.81 1.53 -2.07
N LEU A 49 11.55 1.38 -1.63
CA LEU A 49 11.14 0.31 -0.73
C LEU A 49 11.42 -1.07 -1.32
N HIS A 50 11.11 -1.28 -2.61
CA HIS A 50 11.39 -2.54 -3.31
C HIS A 50 12.88 -2.87 -3.35
N ARG A 51 13.75 -1.88 -3.62
CA ARG A 51 15.22 -2.08 -3.57
C ARG A 51 15.71 -2.49 -2.18
N LEU A 52 14.97 -2.15 -1.13
CA LEU A 52 15.26 -2.51 0.26
C LEU A 52 14.53 -3.80 0.71
N GLY A 53 13.86 -4.50 -0.21
CA GLY A 53 13.16 -5.76 0.07
C GLY A 53 11.77 -5.59 0.70
N VAL A 54 11.23 -4.37 0.74
CA VAL A 54 9.88 -4.10 1.25
C VAL A 54 8.91 -4.07 0.07
N ASP A 55 8.08 -5.10 -0.05
CA ASP A 55 7.07 -5.21 -1.11
C ASP A 55 5.84 -4.33 -0.83
N ALA A 56 5.98 -3.03 -1.10
CA ALA A 56 4.93 -2.04 -0.94
C ALA A 56 4.14 -1.83 -2.25
N GLU A 57 2.86 -1.51 -2.12
CA GLU A 57 2.06 -0.95 -3.21
C GLU A 57 2.19 0.60 -3.24
N PRO A 58 1.79 1.30 -4.32
CA PRO A 58 1.88 2.76 -4.39
C PRO A 58 1.20 3.48 -3.21
N SER A 59 -0.04 3.10 -2.87
CA SER A 59 -0.79 3.65 -1.74
C SER A 59 -0.05 3.47 -0.40
N GLY A 60 0.62 2.32 -0.23
CA GLY A 60 1.42 2.01 0.96
C GLY A 60 2.72 2.82 1.08
N ALA A 61 3.22 3.40 -0.01
CA ALA A 61 4.48 4.15 -0.03
C ALA A 61 4.32 5.67 0.16
N VAL A 62 3.09 6.19 0.19
CA VAL A 62 2.81 7.64 0.21
C VAL A 62 3.43 8.35 1.42
N ALA A 63 3.43 7.70 2.60
CA ALA A 63 4.05 8.27 3.80
C ALA A 63 5.57 8.45 3.63
N LEU A 64 6.25 7.52 2.95
CA LEU A 64 7.68 7.65 2.64
C LEU A 64 7.92 8.76 1.62
N ALA A 65 7.09 8.85 0.58
CA ALA A 65 7.18 9.96 -0.38
C ALA A 65 7.05 11.32 0.31
N GLY A 66 6.09 11.46 1.24
CA GLY A 66 5.91 12.67 2.04
C GLY A 66 7.11 12.98 2.93
N ALA A 67 7.66 11.97 3.61
CA ALA A 67 8.84 12.13 4.46
C ALA A 67 10.08 12.56 3.66
N LEU A 68 10.31 11.98 2.48
CA LEU A 68 11.40 12.35 1.59
C LEU A 68 11.24 13.79 1.07
N ARG A 69 10.02 14.18 0.69
CA ARG A 69 9.70 15.55 0.26
C ARG A 69 9.89 16.58 1.38
N ALA A 70 9.53 16.23 2.61
CA ALA A 70 9.70 17.09 3.77
C ALA A 70 11.18 17.41 4.04
N GLY A 71 12.11 16.51 3.64
CA GLY A 71 13.56 16.72 3.76
C GLY A 71 14.06 16.88 5.20
N ARG A 72 13.26 16.46 6.18
CA ARG A 72 13.54 16.61 7.61
C ARG A 72 14.69 15.70 8.03
N ARG A 73 15.55 16.19 8.93
CA ARG A 73 16.80 15.53 9.35
C ARG A 73 16.70 14.94 10.75
N GLU A 74 15.59 15.18 11.42
CA GLU A 74 15.24 14.62 12.72
C GLU A 74 14.90 13.13 12.58
N ARG A 75 14.84 12.42 13.71
CA ARG A 75 14.37 11.03 13.72
C ARG A 75 12.90 11.01 13.32
N ALA A 76 12.58 10.30 12.24
CA ALA A 76 11.25 10.20 11.68
C ALA A 76 10.85 8.74 11.45
N VAL A 77 9.54 8.49 11.46
CA VAL A 77 8.94 7.20 11.11
C VAL A 77 7.97 7.43 9.96
N ALA A 78 8.14 6.66 8.88
CA ALA A 78 7.17 6.57 7.79
C ALA A 78 6.49 5.20 7.85
N ILE A 79 5.16 5.18 7.86
CA ILE A 79 4.39 3.94 7.91
C ILE A 79 4.20 3.41 6.49
N VAL A 80 4.67 2.19 6.24
CA VAL A 80 4.36 1.45 5.00
C VAL A 80 3.07 0.66 5.23
N SER A 81 1.95 1.18 4.75
CA SER A 81 0.62 0.70 5.18
C SER A 81 0.03 -0.44 4.34
N GLY A 82 0.60 -0.72 3.16
CA GLY A 82 0.01 -1.64 2.19
C GLY A 82 1.03 -2.25 1.24
N GLY A 83 0.68 -3.41 0.68
CA GLY A 83 1.55 -4.24 -0.15
C GLY A 83 0.79 -5.29 -0.94
N ASN A 84 -0.45 -5.00 -1.35
CA ASN A 84 -1.27 -5.88 -2.20
C ASN A 84 -0.78 -5.79 -3.65
N THR A 85 0.50 -6.10 -3.86
CA THR A 85 1.12 -6.07 -5.16
C THR A 85 0.68 -7.28 -5.99
N PRO A 86 0.65 -7.16 -7.33
CA PRO A 86 0.35 -8.30 -8.19
C PRO A 86 1.25 -9.52 -7.92
N ALA A 87 2.53 -9.28 -7.63
CA ALA A 87 3.48 -10.33 -7.29
C ALA A 87 3.04 -11.12 -6.03
N ARG A 88 2.68 -10.41 -4.97
CA ARG A 88 2.23 -11.02 -3.71
C ARG A 88 0.91 -11.78 -3.85
N LEU A 89 -0.03 -11.22 -4.61
CA LEU A 89 -1.30 -11.88 -4.92
C LEU A 89 -1.08 -13.16 -5.74
N HIS A 90 -0.15 -13.14 -6.70
CA HIS A 90 0.18 -14.32 -7.49
C HIS A 90 0.76 -15.46 -6.64
N THR A 91 1.68 -15.16 -5.71
CA THR A 91 2.25 -16.15 -4.79
C THR A 91 1.18 -16.84 -3.92
N LEU A 92 0.16 -16.11 -3.48
CA LEU A 92 -0.92 -16.68 -2.67
C LEU A 92 -1.73 -17.74 -3.43
N HIS A 93 -2.09 -17.49 -4.70
CA HIS A 93 -2.87 -18.46 -5.49
C HIS A 93 -2.12 -19.78 -5.76
N HIS A 94 -0.79 -19.76 -5.79
CA HIS A 94 0.01 -20.97 -6.05
C HIS A 94 0.17 -21.89 -4.83
N SER A 95 -0.17 -21.39 -3.63
CA SER A 95 0.01 -22.13 -2.37
C SER A 95 -1.16 -23.07 -2.00
N HIS A 96 -2.27 -23.04 -2.73
CA HIS A 96 -3.50 -23.81 -2.42
C HIS A 96 -3.88 -24.87 -3.46
N THR A 97 -3.07 -25.10 -4.50
CA THR A 97 -3.33 -26.12 -5.53
C THR A 97 -2.16 -27.10 -5.65
N SER A 98 -2.08 -28.06 -4.72
CA SER A 98 -1.69 -29.47 -5.00
C SER A 98 -1.36 -30.26 -3.72
N THR A 99 -2.34 -31.00 -3.20
CA THR A 99 -2.11 -32.30 -2.54
C THR A 99 -3.40 -33.13 -2.59
N SER A 100 -3.87 -33.45 -3.79
CA SER A 100 -4.74 -34.61 -3.98
C SER A 100 -3.85 -35.83 -4.18
N THR A 101 -3.55 -36.53 -3.08
CA THR A 101 -2.95 -37.87 -3.13
C THR A 101 -3.97 -38.82 -3.76
N THR A 102 -3.80 -39.15 -5.03
CA THR A 102 -4.46 -40.29 -5.66
C THR A 102 -3.90 -41.56 -5.02
N ALA A 103 -4.62 -42.13 -4.06
CA ALA A 103 -4.34 -43.49 -3.59
C ALA A 103 -4.65 -44.46 -4.74
N ARG A 104 -3.60 -45.00 -5.38
CA ARG A 104 -3.69 -46.20 -6.21
C ARG A 104 -4.00 -47.38 -5.30
N THR A 105 -5.19 -47.95 -5.41
CA THR A 105 -5.47 -49.29 -4.89
C THR A 105 -5.22 -50.28 -6.02
N ASP A 106 -4.06 -50.94 -5.99
CA ASP A 106 -3.80 -52.14 -6.77
C ASP A 106 -4.61 -53.30 -6.18
N VAL A 107 -5.67 -53.73 -6.87
CA VAL A 107 -6.30 -55.04 -6.66
C VAL A 107 -5.73 -55.98 -7.70
N ARG A 108 -4.90 -56.94 -7.27
CA ARG A 108 -4.56 -58.14 -8.06
C ARG A 108 -5.67 -59.16 -7.87
N ILE A 109 -6.21 -59.66 -8.99
CA ILE A 109 -6.91 -60.96 -9.09
C ILE A 109 -5.87 -62.02 -9.38
#